data_AF-A0A1Q7WBS3-F1
#
_entry.id   AF-A0A1Q7WBS3-F1
#
_cell.length_a   1.000
_cell.length_b   1.000
_cell.length_c   1.000
_cell.angle_alpha   90.00
_cell.angle_beta   90.00
_cell.angle_gamma   90.00
#
_symmetry.space_group_name_H-M   'P 1'
#
loop_
_entity.id
_entity.type
_entity.pdbx_description
1 polymer ?
#
loop_
_entity_poly.entity_id
_entity_poly.type
_entity_poly.pdbx_seq_one_letter_code
_entity_poly.pdbx_strand_id
1 'polypeptide(L)'
;MGTAQRLAHTTAEETSFLGWPLILLIVALASWLWLRKLVLARTAAVTGLIFALLSLGYTVMVNGRATVPGPFRLISHLPLFDLVVAARLALVVIPFVGILVAMGYDQALQARPGRPWLRYLVPAAVVLATLPIVPLPVPTTTVSPVPHFITAGGWRPYVPAGRTLVTVPTTSSFALDGMRWAAAAKLDFAIPRGYFLGPGEFKNSAPLYGAVPTWTSIVLDQVAMSGQPHAAQPGDDALFKADLRMWRAGVLVLDTGTQHADALRATVEQFLGPAQRVDDVWLWDVRALPVR
;
A
#
# COMPACT_ATOMS: atom_id res chain seq x y z
N MET A 1 -18.23 -7.90 5.47
CA MET A 1 -16.85 -8.10 5.00
C MET A 1 -16.75 -8.46 3.51
N GLY A 2 -17.57 -9.36 2.95
CA GLY A 2 -17.44 -9.80 1.55
C GLY A 2 -17.80 -8.80 0.42
N THR A 3 -18.39 -7.64 0.70
CA THR A 3 -18.73 -6.62 -0.32
C THR A 3 -17.65 -5.56 -0.49
N ALA A 4 -16.95 -5.19 0.59
CA ALA A 4 -15.85 -4.21 0.53
C ALA A 4 -14.67 -4.76 -0.29
N GLN A 5 -14.33 -6.04 -0.12
CA GLN A 5 -13.30 -6.73 -0.90
C GLN A 5 -13.60 -6.81 -2.40
N ARG A 6 -14.86 -6.75 -2.82
CA ARG A 6 -15.25 -6.83 -4.24
C ARG A 6 -15.11 -5.51 -4.99
N LEU A 7 -14.98 -4.39 -4.27
CA LEU A 7 -14.92 -3.03 -4.82
C LEU A 7 -13.58 -2.32 -4.54
N ALA A 8 -12.74 -2.84 -3.65
CA ALA A 8 -11.44 -2.25 -3.33
C ALA A 8 -10.40 -2.53 -4.43
N HIS A 9 -9.65 -1.50 -4.83
CA HIS A 9 -8.58 -1.59 -5.83
C HIS A 9 -7.31 -2.25 -5.26
N THR A 10 -7.05 -2.06 -3.97
CA THR A 10 -6.03 -2.75 -3.15
C THR A 10 -6.50 -2.81 -1.69
N THR A 11 -5.95 -3.72 -0.88
CA THR A 11 -6.29 -3.86 0.56
C THR A 11 -6.01 -2.58 1.37
N ALA A 12 -5.13 -1.70 0.87
CA ALA A 12 -4.85 -0.40 1.48
C ALA A 12 -5.89 0.70 1.15
N GLU A 13 -6.79 0.46 0.19
CA GLU A 13 -7.82 1.41 -0.26
C GLU A 13 -9.25 1.05 0.21
N GLU A 14 -9.37 0.19 1.24
CA GLU A 14 -10.65 -0.17 1.87
C GLU A 14 -11.37 1.02 2.54
N THR A 15 -10.74 2.18 2.65
CA THR A 15 -11.28 3.39 3.30
C THR A 15 -12.54 3.96 2.62
N SER A 16 -12.89 3.48 1.43
CA SER A 16 -14.00 4.03 0.63
C SER A 16 -15.36 3.36 0.93
N PHE A 17 -15.41 2.27 1.70
CA PHE A 17 -16.67 1.57 1.96
C PHE A 17 -17.35 2.04 3.25
N LEU A 18 -18.28 2.98 3.12
CA LEU A 18 -19.10 3.50 4.21
C LEU A 18 -20.14 2.51 4.75
N GLY A 19 -20.32 1.34 4.11
CA GLY A 19 -21.35 0.37 4.49
C GLY A 19 -22.75 0.71 3.97
N TRP A 20 -23.48 -0.31 3.51
CA TRP A 20 -24.86 -0.16 3.03
C TRP A 20 -25.79 0.53 4.03
N PRO A 21 -25.73 0.25 5.35
CA PRO A 21 -26.58 0.94 6.32
C PRO A 21 -26.38 2.45 6.36
N LEU A 22 -25.14 2.93 6.27
CA LEU A 22 -24.84 4.36 6.24
C LEU A 22 -25.28 5.01 4.93
N ILE A 23 -25.12 4.34 3.79
CA ILE A 23 -25.62 4.83 2.49
C ILE A 23 -27.14 5.04 2.54
N LEU A 24 -27.89 4.06 3.06
CA LEU A 24 -29.34 4.17 3.19
C LEU A 24 -29.75 5.32 4.11
N LEU A 25 -29.04 5.50 5.23
CA LEU A 25 -29.26 6.63 6.14
C LEU A 25 -29.00 7.98 5.44
N ILE A 26 -27.89 8.10 4.71
CA ILE A 26 -27.55 9.33 3.98
C ILE A 26 -28.64 9.67 2.96
N VAL A 27 -29.10 8.70 2.17
CA VAL A 27 -30.18 8.91 1.19
C VAL A 27 -31.48 9.32 1.87
N ALA A 28 -31.84 8.68 2.99
CA ALA A 28 -33.03 9.01 3.75
C ALA A 28 -32.98 10.44 4.34
N LEU A 29 -31.86 10.81 4.97
CA LEU A 29 -31.64 12.15 5.52
C LEU A 29 -31.62 13.21 4.42
N ALA A 30 -30.86 12.98 3.34
CA ALA A 30 -30.80 13.89 2.21
C ALA A 30 -32.21 14.12 1.61
N SER A 31 -32.96 13.04 1.35
CA SER A 31 -34.32 13.14 0.81
C SER A 31 -35.27 13.87 1.75
N TRP A 32 -35.24 13.55 3.04
CA TRP A 32 -36.09 14.20 4.04
C TRP A 32 -35.80 15.70 4.17
N LEU A 33 -34.52 16.07 4.26
CA LEU A 33 -34.10 17.47 4.36
C LEU A 33 -34.33 18.23 3.04
N TRP A 34 -34.25 17.55 1.90
CA TRP A 34 -34.56 18.10 0.58
C TRP A 34 -36.03 18.51 0.46
N LEU A 35 -36.94 17.65 0.95
CA LEU A 35 -38.37 17.92 1.01
C LEU A 35 -38.69 19.10 1.96
N ARG A 36 -37.87 19.33 2.99
CA ARG A 36 -37.95 20.52 3.85
C ARG A 36 -37.37 21.80 3.23
N LYS A 37 -36.86 21.73 1.99
CA LYS A 37 -36.30 22.86 1.23
C LYS A 37 -35.11 23.56 1.90
N LEU A 38 -34.32 22.83 2.70
CA LEU A 38 -33.11 23.38 3.33
C LEU A 38 -31.98 23.48 2.31
N VAL A 39 -31.55 24.70 2.01
CA VAL A 39 -30.51 24.97 0.99
C VAL A 39 -29.19 24.27 1.35
N LEU A 40 -28.76 24.37 2.60
CA LEU A 40 -27.51 23.74 3.08
C LEU A 40 -27.51 22.22 2.93
N ALA A 41 -28.65 21.56 3.16
CA ALA A 41 -28.75 20.11 2.98
C ALA A 41 -28.65 19.71 1.51
N ARG A 42 -29.21 20.51 0.60
CA ARG A 42 -29.15 20.28 -0.84
C ARG A 42 -27.73 20.44 -1.36
N THR A 43 -27.05 21.51 -0.96
CA THR A 43 -25.65 21.73 -1.35
C THR A 43 -24.76 20.62 -0.82
N ALA A 44 -24.90 20.24 0.46
CA ALA A 44 -24.13 19.16 1.04
C ALA A 44 -24.38 17.81 0.34
N ALA A 45 -25.63 17.47 0.05
CA ALA A 45 -25.99 16.23 -0.64
C ALA A 45 -25.45 16.18 -2.07
N VAL A 46 -25.59 17.27 -2.83
CA VAL A 46 -25.11 17.34 -4.22
C VAL A 46 -23.58 17.30 -4.26
N THR A 47 -22.90 18.11 -3.45
CA THR A 47 -21.44 18.13 -3.40
C THR A 47 -20.89 16.77 -2.95
N GLY A 48 -21.44 16.20 -1.88
CA GLY A 48 -21.08 14.86 -1.42
C GLY A 48 -21.29 13.79 -2.49
N LEU A 49 -22.40 13.84 -3.24
CA LEU A 49 -22.66 12.92 -4.35
C LEU A 49 -21.65 13.07 -5.48
N ILE A 50 -21.28 14.29 -5.87
CA ILE A 50 -20.27 14.53 -6.90
C ILE A 50 -18.92 13.92 -6.49
N PHE A 51 -18.47 14.16 -5.26
CA PHE A 51 -17.22 13.58 -4.77
C PHE A 51 -17.28 12.06 -4.63
N ALA A 52 -18.42 11.52 -4.18
CA ALA A 52 -18.63 10.07 -4.13
C ALA A 52 -18.55 9.45 -5.53
N LEU A 53 -19.15 10.09 -6.55
CA LEU A 53 -19.04 9.63 -7.92
C LEU A 53 -17.59 9.71 -8.39
N LEU A 54 -16.93 10.86 -8.26
CA LEU A 54 -15.52 11.02 -8.66
C LEU A 54 -14.59 10.03 -7.96
N SER A 55 -14.91 9.60 -6.73
CA SER A 55 -14.12 8.59 -6.01
C SER A 55 -14.15 7.18 -6.62
N LEU A 56 -15.09 6.90 -7.54
CA LEU A 56 -15.11 5.65 -8.32
C LEU A 56 -13.89 5.53 -9.25
N GLY A 57 -13.14 6.61 -9.46
CA GLY A 57 -11.88 6.60 -10.19
C GLY A 57 -12.03 6.55 -11.71
N TYR A 58 -10.93 6.22 -12.38
CA TYR A 58 -10.83 6.21 -13.84
C TYR A 58 -11.58 5.04 -14.48
N THR A 59 -11.62 3.89 -13.79
CA THR A 59 -12.34 2.67 -14.18
C THR A 59 -13.05 2.11 -12.97
N VAL A 60 -14.33 1.77 -13.13
CA VAL A 60 -15.07 1.08 -12.09
C VAL A 60 -14.67 -0.39 -12.09
N MET A 61 -14.08 -0.83 -11.00
CA MET A 61 -13.77 -2.23 -10.76
C MET A 61 -14.94 -2.95 -10.11
N VAL A 62 -15.36 -4.06 -10.70
CA VAL A 62 -16.34 -4.97 -10.12
C VAL A 62 -15.71 -6.35 -10.03
N ASN A 63 -15.57 -6.89 -8.82
CA ASN A 63 -14.87 -8.16 -8.56
C ASN A 63 -13.43 -8.18 -9.09
N GLY A 64 -12.71 -7.07 -8.92
CA GLY A 64 -11.31 -6.92 -9.39
C GLY A 64 -11.14 -6.82 -10.91
N ARG A 65 -12.24 -6.74 -11.68
CA ARG A 65 -12.20 -6.56 -13.14
C ARG A 65 -12.69 -5.17 -13.52
N ALA A 66 -11.91 -4.48 -14.36
CA ALA A 66 -12.33 -3.21 -14.95
C ALA A 66 -13.56 -3.46 -15.83
N THR A 67 -14.68 -2.83 -15.49
CA THR A 67 -15.97 -3.10 -16.16
C THR A 67 -16.40 -1.92 -17.03
N VAL A 68 -16.46 -0.73 -16.46
CA VAL A 68 -16.91 0.49 -17.16
C VAL A 68 -15.99 1.68 -16.88
N PRO A 69 -15.92 2.67 -17.80
CA PRO A 69 -15.23 3.93 -17.53
C PRO A 69 -15.84 4.62 -16.31
N GLY A 70 -14.99 5.03 -15.38
CA GLY A 70 -15.40 5.76 -14.20
C GLY A 70 -15.51 7.27 -14.46
N PRO A 71 -16.30 8.00 -13.65
CA PRO A 71 -16.58 9.42 -13.86
C PRO A 71 -15.34 10.31 -13.71
N PHE A 72 -14.31 9.88 -12.97
CA PHE A 72 -13.06 10.65 -12.84
C PHE A 72 -12.33 10.82 -14.18
N ARG A 73 -12.58 9.94 -15.15
CA ARG A 73 -12.03 10.04 -16.51
C ARG A 73 -12.37 11.36 -17.20
N LEU A 74 -13.48 12.00 -16.82
CA LEU A 74 -13.89 13.30 -17.37
C LEU A 74 -12.94 14.43 -16.97
N ILE A 75 -12.23 14.31 -15.85
CA ILE A 75 -11.37 15.38 -15.31
C ILE A 75 -9.89 14.95 -15.21
N SER A 76 -9.58 13.68 -15.41
CA SER A 76 -8.21 13.13 -15.27
C SER A 76 -7.21 13.66 -16.30
N HIS A 77 -7.68 14.34 -17.35
CA HIS A 77 -6.82 14.93 -18.39
C HIS A 77 -6.33 16.34 -18.02
N LEU A 78 -6.86 16.93 -16.94
CA LEU A 78 -6.44 18.24 -16.45
C LEU A 78 -5.17 18.10 -15.60
N PRO A 79 -4.22 19.05 -15.71
CA PRO A 79 -3.02 19.03 -14.88
C PRO A 79 -3.40 19.02 -13.40
N LEU A 80 -2.63 18.31 -12.58
CA LEU A 80 -2.81 18.06 -11.14
C LEU A 80 -3.80 16.92 -10.82
N PHE A 81 -4.83 16.70 -11.63
CA PHE A 81 -5.81 15.62 -11.40
C PHE A 81 -5.27 14.24 -11.82
N ASP A 82 -4.26 14.22 -12.67
CA ASP A 82 -3.47 13.05 -13.05
C ASP A 82 -2.65 12.48 -11.88
N LEU A 83 -2.37 13.29 -10.85
CA LEU A 83 -1.63 12.90 -9.64
C LEU A 83 -2.53 12.51 -8.46
N VAL A 84 -3.85 12.72 -8.57
CA VAL A 84 -4.79 12.46 -7.48
C VAL A 84 -5.16 10.98 -7.44
N VAL A 85 -5.00 10.37 -6.25
CA VAL A 85 -5.59 9.06 -5.97
C VAL A 85 -7.10 9.25 -5.82
N ALA A 86 -7.85 9.00 -6.89
CA ALA A 86 -9.27 9.28 -6.96
C ALA A 86 -10.08 8.64 -5.81
N ALA A 87 -9.70 7.43 -5.38
CA ALA A 87 -10.31 6.77 -4.23
C ALA A 87 -10.30 7.63 -2.94
N ARG A 88 -9.27 8.48 -2.75
CA ARG A 88 -9.18 9.38 -1.57
C ARG A 88 -10.22 10.49 -1.57
N LEU A 89 -10.88 10.76 -2.70
CA LEU A 89 -12.02 11.68 -2.75
C LEU A 89 -13.21 11.17 -1.93
N ALA A 90 -13.28 9.87 -1.62
CA ALA A 90 -14.28 9.34 -0.70
C ALA A 90 -14.16 9.96 0.72
N LEU A 91 -12.94 10.34 1.14
CA LEU A 91 -12.73 11.00 2.44
C LEU A 91 -13.37 12.39 2.47
N VAL A 92 -13.50 13.06 1.32
CA VAL A 92 -14.17 14.36 1.19
C VAL A 92 -15.67 14.25 1.43
N VAL A 93 -16.26 13.06 1.23
CA VAL A 93 -17.69 12.80 1.47
C VAL A 93 -18.05 12.83 2.96
N ILE A 94 -17.09 12.44 3.83
CA ILE A 94 -17.28 12.32 5.29
C ILE A 94 -17.86 13.59 5.94
N PRO A 95 -17.28 14.80 5.77
CA PRO A 95 -17.83 16.01 6.35
C PRO A 95 -19.25 16.33 5.86
N PHE A 96 -19.58 16.05 4.59
CA PHE A 96 -20.94 16.26 4.07
C PHE A 96 -21.96 15.32 4.71
N VAL A 97 -21.57 14.06 4.97
CA VAL A 97 -22.39 13.13 5.76
C VAL A 97 -22.60 13.67 7.16
N GLY A 98 -21.55 14.20 7.81
CA GLY A 98 -21.64 14.85 9.12
C GLY A 98 -22.64 16.00 9.14
N ILE A 99 -22.63 16.86 8.12
CA ILE A 99 -23.59 17.97 7.97
C ILE A 99 -25.03 17.44 7.88
N LEU A 100 -25.29 16.41 7.03
CA LEU A 100 -26.63 15.83 6.88
C LEU A 100 -27.13 15.20 8.18
N VAL A 101 -26.25 14.51 8.92
CA VAL A 101 -26.58 13.92 10.23
C VAL A 101 -26.88 15.01 11.26
N ALA A 102 -26.05 16.05 11.36
CA ALA A 102 -26.25 17.17 12.29
C ALA A 102 -27.57 17.90 12.02
N MET A 103 -27.85 18.22 10.75
CA MET A 103 -29.12 18.83 10.34
C MET A 103 -30.31 17.92 10.58
N GLY A 104 -30.14 16.60 10.38
CA GLY A 104 -31.16 15.61 10.70
C GLY A 104 -31.51 15.59 12.19
N TYR A 105 -30.49 15.70 13.05
CA TYR A 105 -30.65 15.75 14.50
C TYR A 105 -31.36 17.04 14.93
N ASP A 106 -30.93 18.20 14.42
CA ASP A 106 -31.56 19.50 14.70
C ASP A 106 -33.05 19.49 14.32
N GLN A 107 -33.38 18.98 13.14
CA GLN A 107 -34.77 18.87 12.67
C GLN A 107 -35.61 17.85 13.45
N ALA A 108 -34.97 16.83 14.04
CA ALA A 108 -35.63 15.85 14.90
C ALA A 108 -35.93 16.43 16.30
N LEU A 109 -35.06 17.29 16.83
CA LEU A 109 -35.29 18.02 18.07
C LEU A 109 -36.41 19.05 17.93
N GLN A 110 -36.47 19.74 16.79
CA GLN A 110 -37.51 20.70 16.45
C GLN A 110 -38.82 20.04 15.95
N ALA A 111 -38.98 18.73 16.11
CA ALA A 111 -40.15 18.01 15.62
C ALA A 111 -41.44 18.51 16.28
N ARG A 112 -42.45 18.82 15.45
CA ARG A 112 -43.78 19.27 15.91
C ARG A 112 -44.43 18.23 16.84
N PRO A 113 -45.38 18.63 17.72
CA PRO A 113 -46.04 17.73 18.67
C PRO A 113 -46.70 16.49 18.07
N GLY A 114 -47.02 16.49 16.77
CA GLY A 114 -47.59 15.33 16.06
C GLY A 114 -46.58 14.26 15.65
N ARG A 115 -45.26 14.49 15.78
CA ARG A 115 -44.22 13.49 15.46
C ARG A 115 -43.06 13.48 16.47
N PRO A 116 -43.33 13.35 17.78
CA PRO A 116 -42.30 13.40 18.81
C PRO A 116 -41.33 12.22 18.72
N TRP A 117 -41.73 11.11 18.11
CA TRP A 117 -40.90 9.91 17.93
C TRP A 117 -39.64 10.15 17.09
N LEU A 118 -39.62 11.20 16.25
CA LEU A 118 -38.44 11.56 15.44
C LEU A 118 -37.21 11.84 16.29
N ARG A 119 -37.40 12.41 17.50
CA ARG A 119 -36.31 12.73 18.44
C ARG A 119 -35.55 11.50 18.95
N TYR A 120 -36.14 10.31 18.84
CA TYR A 120 -35.50 9.04 19.20
C TYR A 120 -35.09 8.25 17.96
N LEU A 121 -35.93 8.26 16.92
CA LEU A 121 -35.69 7.48 15.71
C LEU A 121 -34.45 7.95 14.94
N VAL A 122 -34.22 9.26 14.81
CA VAL A 122 -33.04 9.77 14.08
C VAL A 122 -31.74 9.38 14.78
N PRO A 123 -31.54 9.63 16.10
CA PRO A 123 -30.35 9.13 16.80
C PRO A 123 -30.20 7.60 16.70
N ALA A 124 -31.28 6.84 16.88
CA ALA A 124 -31.23 5.38 16.80
C ALA A 124 -30.80 4.89 15.41
N ALA A 125 -31.31 5.53 14.33
CA ALA A 125 -30.91 5.22 12.97
C ALA A 125 -29.44 5.55 12.70
N VAL A 126 -28.92 6.67 13.24
CA VAL A 126 -27.50 7.04 13.16
C VAL A 126 -26.62 6.00 13.87
N VAL A 127 -26.99 5.59 15.09
CA VAL A 127 -26.25 4.56 15.84
C VAL A 127 -26.25 3.24 15.07
N LEU A 128 -27.42 2.80 14.59
CA LEU A 128 -27.53 1.54 13.84
C LEU A 128 -26.74 1.57 12.53
N ALA A 129 -26.72 2.71 11.83
CA ALA A 129 -26.02 2.87 10.57
C ALA A 129 -24.49 2.95 10.72
N THR A 130 -24.01 3.44 11.87
CA THR A 130 -22.57 3.58 12.16
C THR A 130 -21.99 2.35 12.84
N LEU A 131 -22.83 1.50 13.46
CA LEU A 131 -22.40 0.26 14.11
C LEU A 131 -21.47 -0.63 13.26
N PRO A 132 -21.70 -0.84 11.95
CA PRO A 132 -20.81 -1.66 11.11
C PRO A 132 -19.44 -1.03 10.83
N ILE A 133 -19.30 0.29 11.04
CA ILE A 133 -18.07 1.06 10.77
C ILE A 133 -17.24 1.18 12.05
N VAL A 134 -17.76 0.73 13.19
CA VAL A 134 -16.98 0.66 14.43
C VAL A 134 -15.70 -0.13 14.13
N PRO A 135 -14.51 0.48 14.36
CA PRO A 135 -13.25 -0.12 13.96
C PRO A 135 -13.05 -1.42 14.74
N LEU A 136 -13.23 -2.54 14.05
CA LEU A 136 -12.85 -3.85 14.54
C LEU A 136 -11.32 -3.96 14.51
N PRO A 137 -10.69 -4.68 15.45
CA PRO A 137 -9.28 -4.98 15.37
C PRO A 137 -8.96 -5.57 14.00
N VAL A 138 -8.10 -4.88 13.24
CA VAL A 138 -7.64 -5.37 11.95
C VAL A 138 -6.79 -6.61 12.21
N PRO A 139 -6.98 -7.72 11.49
CA PRO A 139 -6.07 -8.85 11.59
C PRO A 139 -4.64 -8.39 11.36
N THR A 140 -3.82 -8.46 12.42
CA THR A 140 -2.41 -8.11 12.34
C THR A 140 -1.62 -9.35 11.96
N THR A 141 -0.67 -9.20 11.05
CA THR A 141 0.38 -10.20 10.87
C THR A 141 1.58 -9.82 11.73
N THR A 142 2.23 -10.82 12.33
CA THR A 142 3.50 -10.58 13.03
C THR A 142 4.57 -10.33 11.99
N VAL A 143 5.19 -9.16 12.07
CA VAL A 143 6.33 -8.85 11.22
C VAL A 143 7.59 -9.45 11.86
N SER A 144 8.36 -10.23 11.11
CA SER A 144 9.60 -10.84 11.62
C SER A 144 10.52 -9.77 12.22
N PRO A 145 11.14 -10.01 13.39
CA PRO A 145 12.06 -9.05 13.99
C PRO A 145 13.25 -8.77 13.07
N VAL A 146 13.91 -7.62 13.27
CA VAL A 146 15.17 -7.35 12.56
C VAL A 146 16.23 -8.34 13.06
N PRO A 147 17.02 -8.96 12.17
CA PRO A 147 18.02 -9.95 12.57
C PRO A 147 19.00 -9.43 13.63
N HIS A 148 19.42 -10.32 14.52
CA HIS A 148 20.47 -10.05 15.50
C HIS A 148 21.75 -9.60 14.82
N PHE A 149 22.12 -10.22 13.69
CA PHE A 149 23.25 -9.80 12.86
C PHE A 149 23.23 -8.29 12.53
N ILE A 150 22.04 -7.73 12.26
CA ILE A 150 21.88 -6.31 11.97
C ILE A 150 21.96 -5.48 13.25
N THR A 151 21.18 -5.85 14.27
CA THR A 151 21.05 -5.07 15.52
C THR A 151 22.32 -5.08 16.38
N ALA A 152 23.10 -6.16 16.35
CA ALA A 152 24.41 -6.28 16.99
C ALA A 152 25.54 -5.59 16.21
N GLY A 153 25.28 -5.13 14.98
CA GLY A 153 26.29 -4.50 14.14
C GLY A 153 27.24 -5.47 13.44
N GLY A 154 26.88 -6.75 13.31
CA GLY A 154 27.67 -7.78 12.61
C GLY A 154 27.93 -7.47 11.14
N TRP A 155 27.14 -6.59 10.52
CA TRP A 155 27.34 -6.11 9.16
C TRP A 155 28.54 -5.17 8.97
N ARG A 156 28.99 -4.49 10.03
CA ARG A 156 30.00 -3.41 9.93
C ARG A 156 31.30 -3.82 9.23
N PRO A 157 31.90 -5.00 9.51
CA PRO A 157 33.10 -5.44 8.81
C PRO A 157 32.90 -5.60 7.29
N TYR A 158 31.67 -5.86 6.85
CA TYR A 158 31.36 -6.20 5.46
C TYR A 158 30.95 -5.00 4.61
N VAL A 159 30.61 -3.87 5.24
CA VAL A 159 30.12 -2.66 4.55
C VAL A 159 31.02 -1.47 4.86
N PRO A 160 32.27 -1.44 4.33
CA PRO A 160 33.11 -0.24 4.43
C PRO A 160 32.49 0.92 3.63
N ALA A 161 33.03 2.13 3.82
CA ALA A 161 32.56 3.33 3.14
C ALA A 161 32.44 3.12 1.62
N GLY A 162 31.28 3.47 1.06
CA GLY A 162 30.99 3.32 -0.37
C GLY A 162 30.64 1.89 -0.80
N ARG A 163 30.41 0.96 0.12
CA ARG A 163 29.76 -0.34 -0.14
C ARG A 163 28.32 -0.34 0.38
N THR A 164 27.53 -1.30 -0.11
CA THR A 164 26.13 -1.49 0.31
C THR A 164 25.89 -2.87 0.90
N LEU A 165 24.91 -2.96 1.80
CA LEU A 165 24.32 -4.22 2.24
C LEU A 165 23.15 -4.54 1.32
N VAL A 166 23.20 -5.69 0.66
CA VAL A 166 22.15 -6.15 -0.25
C VAL A 166 21.31 -7.19 0.47
N THR A 167 20.01 -6.94 0.64
CA THR A 167 19.09 -7.97 1.15
C THR A 167 18.74 -8.97 0.06
N VAL A 168 18.42 -10.20 0.46
CA VAL A 168 17.88 -11.23 -0.41
C VAL A 168 16.49 -11.64 0.14
N PRO A 169 15.39 -11.40 -0.60
CA PRO A 169 15.33 -10.69 -1.88
C PRO A 169 15.70 -9.20 -1.73
N THR A 170 15.99 -8.55 -2.86
CA THR A 170 16.36 -7.13 -2.88
C THR A 170 15.20 -6.25 -2.44
N THR A 171 15.49 -5.08 -1.87
CA THR A 171 14.45 -4.19 -1.36
C THR A 171 13.51 -3.70 -2.48
N SER A 172 12.21 -3.89 -2.27
CA SER A 172 11.13 -3.55 -3.21
C SER A 172 9.84 -3.16 -2.47
N SER A 173 8.75 -2.87 -3.20
CA SER A 173 7.44 -2.57 -2.61
C SER A 173 6.80 -3.76 -1.89
N PHE A 174 7.26 -4.99 -2.13
CA PHE A 174 6.78 -6.21 -1.48
C PHE A 174 7.83 -6.87 -0.57
N ALA A 175 9.10 -6.45 -0.66
CA ALA A 175 10.18 -6.88 0.23
C ALA A 175 10.83 -5.66 0.91
N LEU A 176 10.37 -5.32 2.12
CA LEU A 176 10.77 -4.10 2.83
C LEU A 176 11.94 -4.29 3.80
N ASP A 177 12.50 -5.49 3.91
CA ASP A 177 13.47 -5.81 4.96
C ASP A 177 14.72 -4.95 4.92
N GLY A 178 15.26 -4.62 3.74
CA GLY A 178 16.41 -3.73 3.67
C GLY A 178 16.14 -2.34 4.23
N MET A 179 14.95 -1.76 3.99
CA MET A 179 14.59 -0.47 4.61
C MET A 179 14.42 -0.60 6.12
N ARG A 180 13.83 -1.71 6.59
CA ARG A 180 13.63 -1.97 8.03
C ARG A 180 14.97 -2.15 8.75
N TRP A 181 15.89 -2.89 8.17
CA TRP A 181 17.22 -3.15 8.71
C TRP A 181 18.05 -1.87 8.71
N ALA A 182 18.03 -1.10 7.62
CA ALA A 182 18.69 0.20 7.55
C ALA A 182 18.14 1.17 8.61
N ALA A 183 16.82 1.22 8.81
CA ALA A 183 16.20 2.05 9.84
C ALA A 183 16.62 1.62 11.26
N ALA A 184 16.63 0.32 11.55
CA ALA A 184 17.09 -0.21 12.84
C ALA A 184 18.58 0.09 13.11
N ALA A 185 19.39 0.09 12.05
CA ALA A 185 20.79 0.49 12.09
C ALA A 185 20.99 2.02 12.01
N LYS A 186 19.94 2.84 12.14
CA LYS A 186 20.01 4.31 12.06
C LYS A 186 20.65 4.85 10.78
N LEU A 187 20.43 4.15 9.66
CA LEU A 187 20.96 4.48 8.33
C LEU A 187 22.49 4.46 8.25
N ASP A 188 23.15 3.69 9.12
CA ASP A 188 24.63 3.55 9.20
C ASP A 188 25.22 2.73 8.04
N PHE A 189 24.37 2.12 7.19
CA PHE A 189 24.75 1.53 5.91
C PHE A 189 23.77 1.87 4.79
N ALA A 190 24.27 1.83 3.55
CA ALA A 190 23.46 2.00 2.35
C ALA A 190 22.88 0.66 1.88
N ILE A 191 21.66 0.71 1.36
CA ILE A 191 20.98 -0.42 0.69
C ILE A 191 20.81 -0.11 -0.79
N PRO A 192 20.86 -1.12 -1.68
CA PRO A 192 20.42 -0.92 -3.05
C PRO A 192 18.89 -0.84 -3.09
N ARG A 193 18.37 0.01 -3.98
CA ARG A 193 16.93 0.17 -4.22
C ARG A 193 16.18 0.68 -2.97
N GLY A 194 14.88 0.45 -2.91
CA GLY A 194 13.99 0.99 -1.89
C GLY A 194 12.55 1.06 -2.39
N TYR A 195 11.62 1.25 -1.46
CA TYR A 195 10.24 1.62 -1.77
C TYR A 195 10.10 3.14 -1.73
N PHE A 196 10.09 3.77 -2.91
CA PHE A 196 9.94 5.21 -3.09
C PHE A 196 9.32 5.51 -4.46
N LEU A 197 8.81 6.72 -4.68
CA LEU A 197 8.39 7.16 -6.01
C LEU A 197 9.58 7.77 -6.75
N GLY A 198 9.98 7.13 -7.85
CA GLY A 198 11.10 7.56 -8.69
C GLY A 198 10.66 7.88 -10.12
N PRO A 199 11.47 8.65 -10.87
CA PRO A 199 11.26 8.79 -12.30
C PRO A 199 11.36 7.41 -12.96
N GLY A 200 10.52 7.18 -13.98
CA GLY A 200 10.68 6.00 -14.80
C GLY A 200 11.95 6.05 -15.65
N GLU A 201 12.25 4.95 -16.32
CA GLU A 201 13.47 4.79 -17.12
C GLU A 201 13.59 5.84 -18.25
N PHE A 202 12.46 6.30 -18.78
CA PHE A 202 12.40 7.25 -19.88
C PHE A 202 11.77 8.58 -19.45
N LYS A 203 12.17 9.68 -20.12
CA LYS A 203 11.74 11.07 -19.83
C LYS A 203 10.21 11.26 -19.72
N ASN A 204 9.42 10.42 -20.38
CA ASN A 204 7.95 10.46 -20.38
C ASN A 204 7.30 9.15 -19.90
N SER A 205 8.05 8.28 -19.22
CA SER A 205 7.48 7.07 -18.63
C SER A 205 6.79 7.36 -17.30
N ALA A 206 5.80 6.53 -16.96
CA ALA A 206 5.10 6.62 -15.69
C ALA A 206 6.09 6.50 -14.51
N PRO A 207 5.82 7.15 -13.37
CA PRO A 207 6.63 6.99 -12.16
C PRO A 207 6.73 5.53 -11.74
N LEU A 208 7.90 5.14 -11.24
CA LEU A 208 8.14 3.81 -10.70
C LEU A 208 7.99 3.81 -9.18
N TYR A 209 7.43 2.72 -8.65
CA TYR A 209 7.47 2.41 -7.22
C TYR A 209 8.75 1.62 -6.93
N GLY A 210 9.83 2.37 -6.69
CA GLY A 210 11.18 1.88 -6.41
C GLY A 210 12.17 2.20 -7.53
N ALA A 211 13.32 1.56 -7.48
CA ALA A 211 14.36 1.71 -8.49
C ALA A 211 14.02 0.93 -9.78
N VAL A 212 14.60 1.34 -10.91
CA VAL A 212 14.52 0.60 -12.19
C VAL A 212 14.89 -0.87 -11.95
N PRO A 213 14.03 -1.84 -12.30
CA PRO A 213 14.33 -3.26 -12.10
C PRO A 213 15.62 -3.69 -12.81
N THR A 214 16.43 -4.47 -12.11
CA THR A 214 17.61 -5.16 -12.65
C THR A 214 17.31 -6.63 -12.82
N TRP A 215 18.15 -7.37 -13.55
CA TRP A 215 17.97 -8.81 -13.72
C TRP A 215 17.93 -9.53 -12.37
N THR A 216 18.88 -9.23 -11.48
CA THR A 216 19.00 -9.85 -10.15
C THR A 216 17.77 -9.58 -9.30
N SER A 217 17.26 -8.34 -9.28
CA SER A 217 16.06 -8.03 -8.52
C SER A 217 14.85 -8.81 -9.06
N ILE A 218 14.68 -8.89 -10.38
CA ILE A 218 13.55 -9.62 -10.99
C ILE A 218 13.59 -11.10 -10.62
N VAL A 219 14.75 -11.74 -10.72
CA VAL A 219 14.90 -13.17 -10.40
C VAL A 219 14.64 -13.42 -8.93
N LEU A 220 15.25 -12.65 -8.02
CA LEU A 220 15.04 -12.83 -6.58
C LEU A 220 13.59 -12.56 -6.17
N ASP A 221 12.93 -11.60 -6.80
CA ASP A 221 11.51 -11.32 -6.59
C ASP A 221 10.63 -12.50 -7.06
N GLN A 222 10.91 -13.07 -8.22
CA GLN A 222 10.20 -14.26 -8.72
C GLN A 222 10.38 -15.48 -7.81
N VAL A 223 11.60 -15.72 -7.30
CA VAL A 223 11.88 -16.80 -6.36
C VAL A 223 11.16 -16.56 -5.03
N ALA A 224 11.18 -15.32 -4.52
CA ALA A 224 10.48 -14.96 -3.29
C ALA A 224 8.96 -15.12 -3.40
N MET A 225 8.37 -14.94 -4.59
CA MET A 225 6.92 -15.11 -4.80
C MET A 225 6.52 -16.56 -5.09
N SER A 226 7.32 -17.29 -5.87
CA SER A 226 6.99 -18.65 -6.32
C SER A 226 7.47 -19.75 -5.38
N GLY A 227 8.48 -19.46 -4.55
CA GLY A 227 9.20 -20.45 -3.77
C GLY A 227 10.01 -21.45 -4.61
N GLN A 228 10.12 -21.23 -5.92
CA GLN A 228 10.89 -22.09 -6.83
C GLN A 228 12.26 -21.45 -7.09
N PRO A 229 13.37 -22.16 -6.87
CA PRO A 229 14.69 -21.66 -7.20
C PRO A 229 14.82 -21.39 -8.70
N HIS A 230 15.43 -20.27 -9.06
CA HIS A 230 15.85 -20.03 -10.45
C HIS A 230 17.03 -20.96 -10.79
N ALA A 231 16.94 -21.63 -11.94
CA ALA A 231 18.02 -22.45 -12.48
C ALA A 231 18.91 -21.59 -13.38
N ALA A 232 20.21 -21.51 -13.07
CA ALA A 232 21.16 -20.68 -13.78
C ALA A 232 21.21 -21.00 -15.29
N GLN A 233 21.11 -19.96 -16.10
CA GLN A 233 21.18 -20.00 -17.56
C GLN A 233 22.49 -19.37 -18.07
N PRO A 234 22.92 -19.67 -19.31
CA PRO A 234 24.08 -19.02 -19.91
C PRO A 234 23.92 -17.49 -19.94
N GLY A 235 24.85 -16.77 -19.31
CA GLY A 235 24.86 -15.30 -19.24
C GLY A 235 24.37 -14.72 -17.92
N ASP A 236 23.64 -15.49 -17.11
CA ASP A 236 23.10 -15.04 -15.82
C ASP A 236 24.19 -14.57 -14.85
N ASP A 237 25.31 -15.28 -14.79
CA ASP A 237 26.45 -14.92 -13.93
C ASP A 237 26.99 -13.50 -14.25
N ALA A 238 27.04 -13.13 -15.53
CA ALA A 238 27.51 -11.82 -15.96
C ALA A 238 26.52 -10.73 -15.56
N LEU A 239 25.22 -10.98 -15.70
CA LEU A 239 24.14 -10.06 -15.30
C LEU A 239 24.12 -9.89 -13.77
N PHE A 240 24.16 -11.00 -13.03
CA PHE A 240 24.20 -11.01 -11.57
C PHE A 240 25.40 -10.21 -11.04
N LYS A 241 26.60 -10.49 -11.54
CA LYS A 241 27.80 -9.73 -11.16
C LYS A 241 27.76 -8.27 -11.63
N ALA A 242 27.10 -7.95 -12.75
CA ALA A 242 26.94 -6.57 -13.17
C ALA A 242 26.07 -5.78 -12.20
N ASP A 243 24.95 -6.36 -11.75
CA ASP A 243 24.05 -5.74 -10.77
C ASP A 243 24.74 -5.53 -9.42
N LEU A 244 25.49 -6.53 -8.93
CA LEU A 244 26.25 -6.40 -7.68
C LEU A 244 27.30 -5.28 -7.75
N ARG A 245 27.96 -5.10 -8.90
CA ARG A 245 28.91 -3.98 -9.11
C ARG A 245 28.20 -2.65 -9.17
N MET A 246 27.06 -2.57 -9.88
CA MET A 246 26.22 -1.37 -9.94
C MET A 246 25.77 -0.93 -8.55
N TRP A 247 25.42 -1.89 -7.69
CA TRP A 247 25.02 -1.63 -6.31
C TRP A 247 26.20 -1.40 -5.36
N ARG A 248 27.44 -1.60 -5.82
CA ARG A 248 28.64 -1.54 -4.98
C ARG A 248 28.51 -2.49 -3.78
N ALA A 249 27.98 -3.69 -4.01
CA ALA A 249 27.68 -4.65 -2.96
C ALA A 249 28.93 -4.98 -2.15
N GLY A 250 28.83 -4.90 -0.83
CA GLY A 250 29.82 -5.44 0.11
C GLY A 250 29.43 -6.85 0.56
N VAL A 251 28.13 -7.04 0.81
CA VAL A 251 27.59 -8.30 1.33
C VAL A 251 26.16 -8.51 0.87
N LEU A 252 25.81 -9.77 0.60
CA LEU A 252 24.42 -10.19 0.49
C LEU A 252 24.01 -10.86 1.79
N VAL A 253 22.82 -10.51 2.29
CA VAL A 253 22.30 -10.98 3.57
C VAL A 253 20.87 -11.49 3.37
N LEU A 254 20.64 -12.74 3.77
CA LEU A 254 19.35 -13.40 3.77
C LEU A 254 19.00 -13.78 5.22
N ASP A 255 17.90 -13.27 5.76
CA ASP A 255 17.39 -13.73 7.05
C ASP A 255 16.86 -15.17 6.93
N THR A 256 17.19 -16.04 7.88
CA THR A 256 16.57 -17.39 7.91
C THR A 256 15.08 -17.40 8.17
N GLY A 257 14.53 -16.35 8.76
CA GLY A 257 13.09 -16.17 8.92
C GLY A 257 12.36 -15.81 7.62
N THR A 258 13.09 -15.56 6.51
CA THR A 258 12.49 -15.13 5.24
C THR A 258 11.63 -16.25 4.64
N GLN A 259 10.44 -15.90 4.15
CA GLN A 259 9.61 -16.85 3.41
C GLN A 259 10.38 -17.34 2.18
N HIS A 260 10.41 -18.67 1.96
CA HIS A 260 11.17 -19.31 0.87
C HIS A 260 12.70 -19.06 0.93
N ALA A 261 13.26 -18.87 2.13
CA ALA A 261 14.70 -18.68 2.33
C ALA A 261 15.56 -19.76 1.64
N ASP A 262 15.16 -21.03 1.68
CA ASP A 262 15.94 -22.10 1.04
C ASP A 262 16.01 -21.96 -0.49
N ALA A 263 14.92 -21.54 -1.13
CA ALA A 263 14.92 -21.33 -2.57
C ALA A 263 15.77 -20.13 -2.96
N LEU A 264 15.66 -19.03 -2.20
CA LEU A 264 16.48 -17.84 -2.37
C LEU A 264 17.98 -18.15 -2.19
N ARG A 265 18.31 -18.90 -1.12
CA ARG A 265 19.67 -19.36 -0.87
C ARG A 265 20.19 -20.21 -2.02
N ALA A 266 19.44 -21.23 -2.44
CA ALA A 266 19.84 -22.10 -3.55
C ALA A 266 20.04 -21.32 -4.87
N THR A 267 19.26 -20.27 -5.13
CA THR A 267 19.48 -19.40 -6.28
C THR A 267 20.77 -18.60 -6.17
N VAL A 268 21.05 -17.96 -5.02
CA VAL A 268 22.28 -17.17 -4.84
C VAL A 268 23.53 -18.04 -4.83
N GLU A 269 23.45 -19.24 -4.24
CA GLU A 269 24.58 -20.18 -4.17
C GLU A 269 25.06 -20.68 -5.54
N GLN A 270 24.18 -20.69 -6.55
CA GLN A 270 24.58 -20.98 -7.94
C GLN A 270 25.56 -19.96 -8.52
N PHE A 271 25.56 -18.71 -8.02
CA PHE A 271 26.40 -17.62 -8.53
C PHE A 271 27.58 -17.28 -7.61
N LEU A 272 27.39 -17.36 -6.29
CA LEU A 272 28.38 -16.95 -5.29
C LEU A 272 29.02 -18.12 -4.52
N GLY A 273 28.54 -19.35 -4.74
CA GLY A 273 28.92 -20.50 -3.92
C GLY A 273 28.22 -20.49 -2.55
N PRO A 274 28.60 -21.42 -1.66
CA PRO A 274 27.87 -21.67 -0.42
C PRO A 274 27.83 -20.46 0.51
N ALA A 275 26.68 -20.23 1.14
CA ALA A 275 26.51 -19.15 2.11
C ALA A 275 27.23 -19.46 3.43
N GLN A 276 27.75 -18.43 4.09
CA GLN A 276 28.19 -18.53 5.48
C GLN A 276 27.01 -18.29 6.42
N ARG A 277 26.83 -19.16 7.42
CA ARG A 277 25.90 -18.92 8.53
C ARG A 277 26.55 -18.00 9.55
N VAL A 278 25.94 -16.84 9.81
CA VAL A 278 26.37 -15.90 10.87
C VAL A 278 25.12 -15.49 11.64
N ASP A 279 25.10 -15.76 12.95
CA ASP A 279 23.91 -15.56 13.80
C ASP A 279 22.65 -16.14 13.16
N ASP A 280 21.68 -15.28 12.88
CA ASP A 280 20.38 -15.57 12.29
C ASP A 280 20.29 -15.26 10.78
N VAL A 281 21.41 -14.99 10.11
CA VAL A 281 21.45 -14.75 8.65
C VAL A 281 22.34 -15.73 7.87
N TRP A 282 22.06 -15.85 6.57
CA TRP A 282 22.98 -16.37 5.57
C TRP A 282 23.69 -15.21 4.89
N LEU A 283 25.00 -15.33 4.73
CA LEU A 283 25.88 -14.25 4.32
C LEU A 283 26.75 -14.68 3.14
N TRP A 284 26.82 -13.82 2.12
CA TRP A 284 27.81 -13.92 1.05
C TRP A 284 28.66 -12.66 1.01
N ASP A 285 29.94 -12.79 1.36
CA ASP A 285 30.91 -11.70 1.30
C ASP A 285 31.36 -11.49 -0.15
N VAL A 286 31.01 -10.33 -0.71
CA VAL A 286 31.32 -9.97 -2.10
C VAL A 286 32.21 -8.72 -2.17
N ARG A 287 32.89 -8.37 -1.08
CA ARG A 287 33.83 -7.22 -1.05
C ARG A 287 34.95 -7.35 -2.08
N ALA A 288 35.30 -8.57 -2.49
CA ALA A 288 36.28 -8.81 -3.55
C ALA A 288 35.81 -8.35 -4.94
N LEU A 289 34.51 -8.14 -5.16
CA LEU A 289 34.00 -7.61 -6.44
C LEU A 289 34.46 -6.16 -6.64
N PRO A 290 34.97 -5.80 -7.83
CA PRO A 290 35.43 -4.45 -8.11
C PRO A 290 34.25 -3.49 -8.19
N VAL A 291 34.43 -2.30 -7.62
CA VAL A 291 33.47 -1.21 -7.70
C VAL A 291 33.80 -0.37 -8.93
N ARG A 292 32.79 0.01 -9.72
CA ARG A 292 32.93 1.01 -10.79
C ARG A 292 32.70 2.42 -10.24
#